data_AF-A0A7S2QYI4-F1
#
_entry.id   AF-A0A7S2QYI4-F1
#
_cell.length_a   1.000
_cell.length_b   1.000
_cell.length_c   1.000
_cell.angle_alpha   90.00
_cell.angle_beta   90.00
_cell.angle_gamma   90.00
#
_symmetry.space_group_name_H-M   'P 1'
#
loop_
_entity.id
_entity.type
_entity.pdbx_description
1 polymer ?
#
loop_
_entity_poly.entity_id
_entity_poly.type
_entity_poly.pdbx_seq_one_letter_code
_entity_poly.pdbx_strand_id
1 'polypeptide(L)'
;QSGRAGRREDARALSIYVAFDGPLDQHFMRHPRALFDAPLERAYVDVDNPIVLERHLACAAYERVLFGNPGADEATFGPRARDVAAQMERKGKLFRAPCGTPTRDGQRYMHPLLSGAASSPASDVRVRMIEDERFDVVDASAGGKTIASIEASKVNFEVYPGAVYMHQGKSMLCTHLDVARRRATVRHADVKYFTRVKHQTTCSTPGGDRAYEAFDRSMSMRDAIRCDDVNITTVFTGF
;
A
#
# COMPACT_ATOMS: atom_id res chain seq x y z
N GLN A 1 -6.56 11.41 18.17
CA GLN A 1 -7.37 12.54 17.66
C GLN A 1 -7.53 13.64 18.71
N SER A 2 -7.80 13.30 19.97
CA SER A 2 -7.90 14.24 21.10
C SER A 2 -6.73 15.24 21.21
N GLY A 3 -5.50 14.80 20.96
CA GLY A 3 -4.31 15.67 20.98
C GLY A 3 -4.29 16.80 19.95
N ARG A 4 -5.25 16.88 19.01
CA ARG A 4 -5.44 18.05 18.14
C ARG A 4 -6.15 19.21 18.85
N ALA A 5 -6.79 18.95 19.99
CA ALA A 5 -7.45 19.93 20.83
C ALA A 5 -6.58 20.19 22.08
N GLY A 6 -6.07 21.42 22.18
CA GLY A 6 -5.14 21.83 23.23
C GLY A 6 -4.07 22.75 22.66
N ARG A 7 -3.85 23.88 23.33
CA ARG A 7 -2.71 24.77 23.07
C ARG A 7 -1.86 24.82 24.33
N ARG A 8 -0.92 25.76 24.41
CA ARG A 8 0.02 25.94 25.54
C ARG A 8 -0.60 25.71 26.92
N GLU A 9 0.26 25.38 27.88
CA GLU A 9 -0.01 24.78 29.20
C GLU A 9 -1.21 25.34 29.98
N ASP A 10 -1.56 26.62 29.81
CA ASP A 10 -2.62 27.29 30.60
C ASP A 10 -4.02 27.27 29.97
N ALA A 11 -4.19 26.71 28.77
CA ALA A 11 -5.48 26.67 28.09
C ALA A 11 -6.24 25.37 28.38
N ARG A 12 -7.45 25.48 28.94
CA ARG A 12 -8.37 24.34 29.07
C ARG A 12 -8.71 23.76 27.70
N ALA A 13 -8.58 22.45 27.55
CA ALA A 13 -8.95 21.71 26.36
C ALA A 13 -10.10 20.75 26.67
N LEU A 14 -11.04 20.61 25.72
CA LEU A 14 -12.13 19.65 25.80
C LEU A 14 -12.13 18.79 24.54
N SER A 15 -12.11 17.47 24.73
CA SER A 15 -12.34 16.49 23.68
C SER A 15 -13.61 15.72 24.01
N ILE A 16 -14.55 15.65 23.07
CA ILE A 16 -15.80 14.91 23.23
C ILE A 16 -15.75 13.72 22.29
N TYR A 17 -15.90 12.51 22.81
CA TYR A 17 -16.07 11.31 22.02
C TYR A 17 -17.57 11.06 21.82
N VAL A 18 -18.03 11.18 20.58
CA VAL A 18 -19.42 10.88 20.18
C VAL A 18 -19.42 9.52 19.49
N ALA A 19 -19.95 8.50 20.16
CA ALA A 19 -20.05 7.14 19.63
C ALA A 19 -21.24 6.97 18.67
N PHE A 20 -21.10 6.03 17.74
CA PHE A 20 -22.17 5.55 16.87
C PHE A 20 -22.78 4.24 17.40
N ASP A 21 -23.66 3.62 16.61
CA ASP A 21 -24.38 2.38 16.93
C ASP A 21 -23.56 1.10 16.72
N GLY A 22 -22.32 1.21 16.24
CA GLY A 22 -21.44 0.08 16.01
C GLY A 22 -21.09 -0.71 17.29
N PRO A 23 -20.90 -2.05 17.20
CA PRO A 23 -20.68 -2.88 18.38
C PRO A 23 -19.43 -2.50 19.18
N LEU A 24 -18.37 -2.05 18.50
CA LEU A 24 -17.12 -1.59 19.14
C LEU A 24 -17.33 -0.30 19.93
N ASP A 25 -18.01 0.68 19.33
CA ASP A 25 -18.36 1.95 19.98
C ASP A 25 -19.25 1.70 21.22
N GLN A 26 -20.27 0.84 21.06
CA GLN A 26 -21.16 0.47 22.15
C GLN A 26 -20.43 -0.30 23.26
N HIS A 27 -19.42 -1.10 22.94
CA HIS A 27 -18.58 -1.76 23.93
C HIS A 27 -17.80 -0.73 24.76
N PHE A 28 -17.12 0.22 24.13
CA PHE A 28 -16.36 1.25 24.85
C PHE A 28 -17.25 2.22 25.65
N MET A 29 -18.47 2.51 25.17
CA MET A 29 -19.43 3.30 25.95
C MET A 29 -19.91 2.59 27.21
N ARG A 30 -20.02 1.25 27.18
CA ARG A 30 -20.35 0.43 28.37
C ARG A 30 -19.14 0.19 29.28
N HIS A 31 -17.93 0.17 28.71
CA HIS A 31 -16.69 -0.08 29.43
C HIS A 31 -15.63 1.00 29.13
N PRO A 32 -15.81 2.26 29.59
CA PRO A 32 -14.91 3.35 29.21
C PRO A 32 -13.45 3.12 29.63
N ARG A 33 -13.23 2.44 30.77
CA ARG A 33 -11.88 2.08 31.23
C ARG A 33 -11.12 1.21 30.23
N ALA A 34 -11.81 0.35 29.49
CA ALA A 34 -11.16 -0.48 28.47
C ALA A 34 -10.55 0.36 27.32
N LEU A 35 -11.07 1.56 27.05
CA LEU A 35 -10.49 2.47 26.07
C LEU A 35 -9.27 3.24 26.63
N PHE A 36 -9.35 3.70 27.88
CA PHE A 36 -8.31 4.56 28.47
C PHE A 36 -7.15 3.77 29.09
N ASP A 37 -7.41 2.56 29.56
CA ASP A 37 -6.42 1.70 30.21
C ASP A 37 -5.74 0.74 29.21
N ALA A 38 -6.24 0.66 27.97
CA ALA A 38 -5.64 -0.18 26.94
C ALA A 38 -4.24 0.33 26.56
N PRO A 39 -3.27 -0.59 26.37
CA PRO A 39 -1.97 -0.21 25.83
C PRO A 39 -2.13 0.28 24.40
N LEU A 40 -1.29 1.26 24.02
CA LEU A 40 -1.22 1.73 22.63
C LEU A 40 -0.83 0.58 21.70
N GLU A 41 -1.38 0.62 20.47
CA GLU A 41 -1.03 -0.34 19.44
C GLU A 41 0.47 -0.26 19.13
N ARG A 42 1.10 -1.44 19.00
CA ARG A 42 2.50 -1.53 18.61
C ARG A 42 2.61 -1.44 17.10
N ALA A 43 3.47 -0.56 16.61
CA ALA A 43 3.85 -0.56 15.20
C ALA A 43 4.76 -1.76 14.93
N TYR A 44 4.38 -2.61 13.99
CA TYR A 44 5.21 -3.72 13.51
C TYR A 44 5.70 -3.42 12.10
N VAL A 45 7.00 -3.55 11.88
CA VAL A 45 7.64 -3.38 10.57
C VAL A 45 8.48 -4.62 10.30
N ASP A 46 8.18 -5.30 9.20
CA ASP A 46 8.95 -6.43 8.73
C ASP A 46 10.04 -5.94 7.76
N VAL A 47 11.26 -5.76 8.28
CA VAL A 47 12.43 -5.36 7.50
C VAL A 47 12.99 -6.52 6.66
N ASP A 48 12.63 -7.77 6.98
CA ASP A 48 13.13 -8.97 6.31
C ASP A 48 12.22 -9.45 5.17
N ASN A 49 11.22 -8.63 4.81
CA ASN A 49 10.31 -8.91 3.70
C ASN A 49 11.10 -8.96 2.37
N PRO A 50 11.17 -10.12 1.70
CA PRO A 50 12.03 -10.30 0.52
C PRO A 50 11.55 -9.49 -0.69
N ILE A 51 10.26 -9.17 -0.79
CA ILE A 51 9.69 -8.37 -1.90
C ILE A 51 10.12 -6.91 -1.76
N VAL A 52 10.05 -6.37 -0.54
CA VAL A 52 10.51 -5.02 -0.22
C VAL A 52 12.02 -4.92 -0.43
N LEU A 53 12.76 -5.91 0.09
CA LEU A 53 14.21 -6.00 -0.08
C LEU A 53 14.64 -6.06 -1.55
N GLU A 54 13.97 -6.86 -2.39
CA GLU A 54 14.25 -6.94 -3.84
C GLU A 54 14.12 -5.56 -4.51
N ARG A 55 13.06 -4.81 -4.19
CA ARG A 55 12.81 -3.47 -4.75
C ARG A 55 13.86 -2.45 -4.30
N HIS A 56 14.22 -2.46 -3.02
CA HIS A 56 15.22 -1.54 -2.49
C HIS A 56 16.65 -1.85 -2.93
N LEU A 57 17.00 -3.13 -3.09
CA LEU A 57 18.30 -3.52 -3.65
C LEU A 57 18.45 -3.10 -5.11
N ALA A 58 17.37 -3.13 -5.91
CA ALA A 58 17.40 -2.62 -7.28
C ALA A 58 17.74 -1.11 -7.30
N CYS A 59 17.08 -0.31 -6.45
CA CYS A 59 17.38 1.11 -6.30
C CYS A 59 18.81 1.36 -5.80
N ALA A 60 19.24 0.62 -4.78
CA ALA A 60 20.59 0.75 -4.24
C ALA A 60 21.65 0.43 -5.31
N ALA A 61 21.48 -0.66 -6.08
CA ALA A 61 22.37 -1.06 -7.16
C ALA A 61 22.43 -0.05 -8.32
N TYR A 62 21.37 0.75 -8.51
CA TYR A 62 21.35 1.83 -9.50
C TYR A 62 22.15 3.05 -9.01
N GLU A 63 22.07 3.39 -7.72
CA GLU A 63 22.79 4.52 -7.14
C GLU A 63 24.29 4.22 -6.96
N ARG A 64 24.60 3.04 -6.43
CA ARG A 64 25.95 2.58 -6.14
C ARG A 64 26.04 1.08 -6.31
N VAL A 65 27.23 0.63 -6.65
CA VAL A 65 27.47 -0.79 -6.76
C VAL A 65 27.34 -1.49 -5.41
N LEU A 66 26.58 -2.59 -5.38
CA LEU A 66 26.40 -3.42 -4.20
C LEU A 66 27.63 -4.27 -3.87
N PHE A 67 27.81 -4.54 -2.59
CA PHE A 67 28.86 -5.33 -1.94
C PHE A 67 30.27 -4.85 -2.22
N GLY A 68 30.41 -3.55 -2.51
CA GLY A 68 31.70 -2.91 -2.72
C GLY A 68 32.53 -2.81 -1.44
N ASN A 69 31.88 -2.68 -0.28
CA ASN A 69 32.51 -2.75 1.03
C ASN A 69 32.01 -4.00 1.78
N PRO A 70 32.89 -4.95 2.14
CA PRO A 70 32.48 -6.17 2.84
C PRO A 70 31.69 -5.88 4.12
N GLY A 71 30.45 -6.39 4.21
CA GLY A 71 29.61 -6.31 5.40
C GLY A 71 28.78 -5.03 5.55
N ALA A 72 29.04 -3.98 4.76
CA ALA A 72 28.31 -2.71 4.88
C ALA A 72 26.85 -2.81 4.40
N ASP A 73 26.63 -3.51 3.28
CA ASP A 73 25.29 -3.68 2.72
C ASP A 73 24.48 -4.68 3.55
N GLU A 74 25.10 -5.73 4.08
CA GLU A 74 24.43 -6.69 4.95
C GLU A 74 24.03 -6.09 6.30
N ALA A 75 24.82 -5.15 6.82
CA ALA A 75 24.44 -4.39 8.01
C ALA A 75 23.24 -3.45 7.78
N THR A 76 23.02 -3.01 6.53
CA THR A 76 21.96 -2.06 6.17
C THR A 76 20.68 -2.76 5.72
N PHE A 77 20.81 -3.74 4.83
CA PHE A 77 19.72 -4.47 4.18
C PHE A 77 19.39 -5.81 4.84
N GLY A 78 20.16 -6.20 5.86
CA GLY A 78 19.97 -7.42 6.60
C GLY A 78 20.70 -8.64 6.01
N PRO A 79 20.67 -9.77 6.71
CA PRO A 79 21.46 -10.96 6.38
C PRO A 79 21.05 -11.60 5.04
N ARG A 80 19.80 -11.41 4.62
CA ARG A 80 19.25 -11.99 3.38
C ARG A 80 19.63 -11.21 2.13
N ALA A 81 20.31 -10.07 2.25
CA ALA A 81 20.64 -9.20 1.13
C ALA A 81 21.41 -9.93 0.01
N ARG A 82 22.37 -10.80 0.38
CA ARG A 82 23.16 -11.57 -0.59
C ARG A 82 22.32 -12.60 -1.34
N ASP A 83 21.44 -13.31 -0.63
CA ASP A 83 20.59 -14.35 -1.22
C ASP A 83 19.60 -13.74 -2.22
N VAL A 84 18.98 -12.62 -1.84
CA VAL A 84 18.05 -11.87 -2.69
C VAL A 84 18.79 -11.28 -3.89
N ALA A 85 19.96 -10.66 -3.70
CA ALA A 85 20.76 -10.12 -4.79
C ALA A 85 21.20 -11.20 -5.80
N ALA A 86 21.61 -12.38 -5.31
CA ALA A 86 21.93 -13.52 -6.17
C ALA A 86 20.70 -14.04 -6.94
N GLN A 87 19.51 -14.01 -6.32
CA GLN A 87 18.27 -14.34 -7.02
C GLN A 87 17.93 -13.30 -8.09
N MET A 88 18.13 -12.02 -7.83
CA MET A 88 17.92 -10.94 -8.79
C MET A 88 18.88 -11.00 -9.97
N GLU A 89 20.14 -11.38 -9.73
CA GLU A 89 21.12 -11.65 -10.79
C GLU A 89 20.65 -12.80 -11.70
N ARG A 90 20.19 -13.92 -11.12
CA ARG A 90 19.61 -15.04 -11.89
C ARG A 90 18.37 -14.63 -12.69
N LYS A 91 17.56 -13.71 -12.15
CA LYS A 91 16.39 -13.12 -12.83
C LYS A 91 16.76 -12.07 -13.89
N GLY A 92 18.04 -11.73 -14.06
CA GLY A 92 18.51 -10.70 -14.99
C GLY A 92 18.15 -9.27 -14.59
N LYS A 93 17.81 -9.03 -13.32
CA LYS A 93 17.49 -7.70 -12.78
C LYS A 93 18.72 -6.94 -12.26
N LEU A 94 19.76 -7.68 -11.89
CA LEU A 94 21.07 -7.15 -11.52
C LEU A 94 22.12 -7.72 -12.46
N PHE A 95 23.11 -6.91 -12.79
CA PHE A 95 24.19 -7.28 -13.69
C PHE A 95 25.52 -7.20 -12.99
N ARG A 96 26.46 -8.08 -13.37
CA ARG A 96 27.84 -7.95 -12.92
C ARG A 96 28.45 -6.70 -13.53
N ALA A 97 28.88 -5.76 -12.70
CA ALA A 97 29.64 -4.61 -13.15
C ALA A 97 30.97 -5.10 -13.76
N PRO A 98 31.50 -4.40 -14.78
CA PRO A 98 32.79 -4.73 -15.35
C PRO A 98 33.87 -4.75 -14.26
N CYS A 99 34.71 -5.79 -14.28
CA CYS A 99 35.85 -5.92 -13.38
C CYS A 99 36.71 -4.65 -13.42
N GLY A 100 37.03 -4.08 -12.26
CA GLY A 100 37.84 -2.87 -12.18
C GLY A 100 37.08 -1.55 -12.26
N THR A 101 35.77 -1.55 -11.99
CA THR A 101 34.99 -0.33 -11.77
C THR A 101 35.67 0.54 -10.70
N PRO A 102 36.02 1.79 -10.99
CA PRO A 102 36.70 2.65 -10.02
C PRO A 102 35.73 3.03 -8.90
N THR A 103 36.14 2.83 -7.65
CA THR A 103 35.50 3.46 -6.49
C THR A 103 35.69 4.98 -6.57
N ARG A 104 34.85 5.72 -5.82
CA ARG A 104 35.03 7.17 -5.62
C ARG A 104 36.41 7.52 -5.02
N ASP A 105 37.07 6.53 -4.39
CA ASP A 105 38.37 6.63 -3.73
C ASP A 105 39.53 6.05 -4.58
N GLY A 106 39.31 5.73 -5.85
CA GLY A 106 40.36 5.28 -6.78
C GLY A 106 40.81 3.81 -6.64
N GLN A 107 40.27 3.07 -5.67
CA GLN A 107 40.44 1.61 -5.58
C GLN A 107 39.55 0.88 -6.59
N ARG A 108 40.06 -0.21 -7.16
CA ARG A 108 39.32 -1.09 -8.09
C ARG A 108 38.70 -2.24 -7.30
N TYR A 109 37.40 -2.46 -7.46
CA TYR A 109 36.77 -3.64 -6.88
C TYR A 109 37.29 -4.92 -7.54
N MET A 110 37.67 -5.90 -6.72
CA MET A 110 38.22 -7.19 -7.15
C MET A 110 37.18 -8.32 -7.23
N HIS A 111 35.92 -8.04 -6.91
CA HIS A 111 34.83 -9.03 -6.88
C HIS A 111 33.69 -8.65 -7.83
N PRO A 112 32.89 -9.64 -8.31
CA PRO A 112 31.74 -9.37 -9.15
C PRO A 112 30.72 -8.55 -8.37
N LEU A 113 30.70 -7.29 -8.75
CA LEU A 113 29.87 -6.23 -8.25
C LEU A 113 28.50 -6.26 -8.91
N LEU A 114 27.40 -5.96 -8.20
CA LEU A 114 26.07 -5.91 -8.82
C LEU A 114 25.63 -4.47 -9.10
N SER A 115 25.30 -4.19 -10.36
CA SER A 115 24.80 -2.92 -10.88
C SER A 115 23.35 -3.06 -11.35
N GLY A 116 22.57 -2.00 -11.18
CA GLY A 116 21.19 -1.90 -11.66
C GLY A 116 21.07 -1.80 -13.19
N ALA A 117 19.85 -1.92 -13.70
CA ALA A 117 19.50 -1.73 -15.10
C ALA A 117 19.69 -0.26 -15.56
N ALA A 118 19.69 -0.02 -16.88
CA ALA A 118 19.89 1.32 -17.45
C ALA A 118 18.77 2.33 -17.11
N SER A 119 17.56 1.84 -16.81
CA SER A 119 16.41 2.64 -16.37
C SER A 119 16.39 2.76 -14.85
N SER A 120 16.05 3.95 -14.35
CA SER A 120 15.92 4.20 -12.90
C SER A 120 14.79 3.36 -12.30
N PRO A 121 15.08 2.40 -11.40
CA PRO A 121 14.05 1.58 -10.76
C PRO A 121 13.21 2.37 -9.74
N ALA A 122 13.68 3.55 -9.33
CA ALA A 122 12.99 4.38 -8.33
C ALA A 122 11.61 4.88 -8.79
N SER A 123 11.37 4.98 -10.11
CA SER A 123 10.04 5.32 -10.63
C SER A 123 9.01 4.21 -10.39
N ASP A 124 9.47 2.97 -10.31
CA ASP A 124 8.63 1.78 -10.26
C ASP A 124 8.40 1.33 -8.80
N VAL A 125 9.23 1.80 -7.86
CA VAL A 125 9.11 1.48 -6.44
C VAL A 125 8.26 2.53 -5.72
N ARG A 126 7.00 2.18 -5.43
CA ARG A 126 6.11 2.96 -4.57
C ARG A 126 6.30 2.58 -3.10
N VAL A 127 6.79 3.52 -2.27
CA VAL A 127 7.09 3.27 -0.85
C VAL A 127 5.83 3.27 0.04
N ARG A 128 4.79 4.02 -0.34
CA ARG A 128 3.60 4.24 0.50
C ARG A 128 2.31 3.67 -0.08
N MET A 129 2.34 3.27 -1.34
CA MET A 129 1.12 2.91 -2.07
C MET A 129 1.10 1.40 -2.26
N ILE A 130 -0.04 0.80 -1.93
CA ILE A 130 -0.31 -0.62 -2.16
C ILE A 130 -0.71 -0.82 -3.63
N GLU A 131 -1.36 0.18 -4.25
CA GLU A 131 -1.84 0.13 -5.63
C GLU A 131 -1.04 1.05 -6.55
N ASP A 132 -0.67 0.52 -7.72
CA ASP A 132 0.01 1.27 -8.78
C ASP A 132 -0.96 2.02 -9.69
N GLU A 133 -2.20 1.54 -9.79
CA GLU A 133 -3.20 2.08 -10.71
C GLU A 133 -4.02 3.21 -10.09
N ARG A 134 -4.16 4.30 -10.83
CA ARG A 134 -4.89 5.49 -10.42
C ARG A 134 -5.76 6.01 -11.53
N PHE A 135 -6.83 6.68 -11.12
CA PHE A 135 -7.76 7.35 -12.00
C PHE A 135 -7.78 8.84 -11.70
N ASP A 136 -7.73 9.63 -12.76
CA ASP A 136 -7.83 11.08 -12.67
C ASP A 136 -9.29 11.51 -12.72
N VAL A 137 -9.72 12.26 -11.71
CA VAL A 137 -11.03 12.89 -11.66
C VAL A 137 -10.89 14.29 -12.25
N VAL A 138 -11.58 14.51 -13.36
CA VAL A 138 -11.45 15.68 -14.22
C VAL A 138 -12.75 16.45 -14.25
N ASP A 139 -12.69 17.75 -13.98
CA ASP A 139 -13.85 18.63 -14.05
C ASP A 139 -14.07 19.13 -15.48
N ALA A 140 -15.17 18.69 -16.10
CA ALA A 140 -15.58 19.13 -17.44
C ALA A 140 -15.95 20.61 -17.48
N SER A 141 -16.47 21.18 -16.39
CA SER A 141 -16.87 22.58 -16.31
C SER A 141 -15.67 23.53 -16.23
N ALA A 142 -14.52 23.03 -15.77
CA ALA A 142 -13.28 23.80 -15.62
C ALA A 142 -12.27 23.55 -16.75
N GLY A 143 -12.73 23.25 -17.97
CA GLY A 143 -11.86 23.04 -19.13
C GLY A 143 -11.02 21.76 -19.07
N GLY A 144 -11.48 20.74 -18.34
CA GLY A 144 -10.77 19.46 -18.25
C GLY A 144 -9.63 19.44 -17.23
N LYS A 145 -9.68 20.28 -16.19
CA LYS A 145 -8.71 20.28 -15.12
C LYS A 145 -8.88 19.05 -14.21
N THR A 146 -7.79 18.34 -13.94
CA THR A 146 -7.75 17.29 -12.91
C THR A 146 -7.89 17.92 -11.51
N ILE A 147 -8.91 17.51 -10.77
CA ILE A 147 -9.21 18.00 -9.41
C ILE A 147 -8.74 17.02 -8.33
N ALA A 148 -8.69 15.72 -8.66
CA ALA A 148 -8.22 14.68 -7.77
C ALA A 148 -7.67 13.50 -8.57
N SER A 149 -6.83 12.71 -7.92
CA SER A 149 -6.41 11.40 -8.42
C SER A 149 -6.77 10.39 -7.35
N ILE A 150 -7.51 9.34 -7.68
CA ILE A 150 -7.98 8.31 -6.75
C ILE A 150 -7.40 6.95 -7.11
N GLU A 151 -7.35 6.05 -6.13
CA GLU A 151 -6.90 4.67 -6.30
C GLU A 151 -7.92 3.87 -7.12
N ALA A 152 -7.44 2.96 -7.97
CA ALA A 152 -8.30 2.17 -8.86
C ALA A 152 -9.37 1.39 -8.09
N SER A 153 -9.04 0.85 -6.91
CA SER A 153 -10.00 0.12 -6.06
C SER A 153 -11.17 0.99 -5.59
N LYS A 154 -11.00 2.31 -5.47
CA LYS A 154 -12.04 3.24 -4.99
C LYS A 154 -12.92 3.81 -6.09
N VAL A 155 -12.49 3.70 -7.35
CA VAL A 155 -13.19 4.28 -8.51
C VAL A 155 -14.64 3.82 -8.56
N ASN A 156 -14.89 2.52 -8.47
CA ASN A 156 -16.24 1.97 -8.56
C ASN A 156 -17.10 2.25 -7.32
N PHE A 157 -16.51 2.67 -6.20
CA PHE A 157 -17.24 3.04 -4.98
C PHE A 157 -17.60 4.52 -4.93
N GLU A 158 -16.74 5.39 -5.47
CA GLU A 158 -16.86 6.84 -5.32
C GLU A 158 -17.21 7.55 -6.63
N VAL A 159 -16.74 7.06 -7.78
CA VAL A 159 -16.76 7.79 -9.06
C VAL A 159 -17.16 6.87 -10.22
N TYR A 160 -18.43 6.47 -10.22
CA TYR A 160 -19.10 5.74 -11.30
C TYR A 160 -20.08 6.68 -12.03
N PRO A 161 -20.52 6.36 -13.27
CA PRO A 161 -21.51 7.17 -13.97
C PRO A 161 -22.79 7.36 -13.14
N GLY A 162 -23.14 8.62 -12.82
CA GLY A 162 -24.27 8.97 -11.95
C GLY A 162 -23.91 9.17 -10.47
N ALA A 163 -22.67 8.89 -10.05
CA ALA A 163 -22.22 9.10 -8.68
C ALA A 163 -22.15 10.58 -8.31
N VAL A 164 -22.54 10.91 -7.07
CA VAL A 164 -22.31 12.22 -6.46
C VAL A 164 -21.00 12.14 -5.68
N TYR A 165 -19.94 12.67 -6.31
CA TYR A 165 -18.60 12.78 -5.73
C TYR A 165 -18.45 14.11 -4.98
N MET A 166 -18.04 14.05 -3.71
CA MET A 166 -17.84 15.23 -2.87
C MET A 166 -16.37 15.65 -2.90
N HIS A 167 -16.07 16.83 -3.43
CA HIS A 167 -14.71 17.38 -3.47
C HIS A 167 -14.63 18.70 -2.71
N GLN A 168 -13.93 18.70 -1.57
CA GLN A 168 -13.75 19.89 -0.71
C GLN A 168 -15.08 20.59 -0.35
N GLY A 169 -16.14 19.80 -0.08
CA GLY A 169 -17.47 20.30 0.26
C GLY A 169 -18.34 20.71 -0.95
N LYS A 170 -17.84 20.54 -2.18
CA LYS A 170 -18.61 20.75 -3.41
C LYS A 170 -19.10 19.44 -3.99
N SER A 171 -20.39 19.38 -4.30
CA SER A 171 -21.03 18.24 -4.95
C SER A 171 -20.74 18.24 -6.45
N MET A 172 -20.15 17.14 -6.93
CA MET A 172 -19.81 16.91 -8.32
C MET A 172 -20.51 15.65 -8.81
N LEU A 173 -21.24 15.73 -9.91
CA LEU A 173 -21.86 14.56 -10.54
C LEU A 173 -20.89 13.96 -11.56
N CYS A 174 -20.57 12.68 -11.41
CA CYS A 174 -19.82 11.93 -12.40
C CYS A 174 -20.69 11.63 -13.62
N THR A 175 -20.27 12.11 -14.78
CA THR A 175 -21.00 11.93 -16.05
C THR A 175 -20.47 10.74 -16.84
N HIS A 176 -19.17 10.48 -16.76
CA HIS A 176 -18.53 9.43 -17.54
C HIS A 176 -17.30 8.87 -16.83
N LEU A 177 -17.11 7.56 -16.92
CA LEU A 177 -15.92 6.86 -16.45
C LEU A 177 -15.28 6.14 -17.63
N ASP A 178 -14.12 6.63 -18.07
CA ASP A 178 -13.30 6.02 -19.11
C ASP A 178 -12.24 5.14 -18.43
N VAL A 179 -12.51 3.84 -18.39
CA VAL A 179 -11.60 2.84 -17.78
C VAL A 179 -10.31 2.70 -18.57
N ALA A 180 -10.38 2.78 -19.91
CA ALA A 180 -9.21 2.63 -20.78
C ALA A 180 -8.23 3.79 -20.61
N ARG A 181 -8.74 5.03 -20.48
CA ARG A 181 -7.91 6.22 -20.23
C ARG A 181 -7.69 6.54 -18.75
N ARG A 182 -8.23 5.70 -17.85
CA ARG A 182 -8.19 5.89 -16.39
C ARG A 182 -8.64 7.28 -15.96
N ARG A 183 -9.77 7.73 -16.51
CA ARG A 183 -10.27 9.09 -16.31
C ARG A 183 -11.75 9.09 -15.99
N ALA A 184 -12.10 9.74 -14.90
CA ALA A 184 -13.49 10.03 -14.57
C ALA A 184 -13.79 11.50 -14.83
N THR A 185 -14.85 11.75 -15.61
CA THR A 185 -15.31 13.10 -15.90
C THR A 185 -16.45 13.45 -14.97
N VAL A 186 -16.28 14.55 -14.24
CA VAL A 186 -17.28 15.08 -13.32
C VAL A 186 -17.69 16.50 -13.73
N ARG A 187 -18.86 16.93 -13.29
CA ARG A 187 -19.32 18.31 -13.42
C ARG A 187 -19.93 18.77 -12.11
N HIS A 188 -19.91 20.07 -11.85
CA HIS A 188 -20.60 20.62 -10.69
C HIS A 188 -22.12 20.30 -10.75
N ALA A 189 -22.68 19.89 -9.61
CA ALA A 189 -24.10 19.58 -9.50
C ALA A 189 -24.62 19.95 -8.11
N ASP A 190 -25.63 20.83 -8.07
CA ASP A 190 -26.35 21.15 -6.84
C ASP A 190 -27.47 20.14 -6.63
N VAL A 191 -27.17 19.08 -5.87
CA VAL A 191 -28.09 17.96 -5.58
C VAL A 191 -28.33 17.86 -4.08
N LYS A 192 -29.57 17.51 -3.71
CA LYS A 192 -30.01 17.34 -2.32
C LYS A 192 -29.90 15.90 -1.81
N TYR A 193 -29.19 15.05 -2.54
CA TYR A 193 -29.02 13.63 -2.24
C TYR A 193 -27.55 13.24 -2.36
N PHE A 194 -27.18 12.13 -1.73
CA PHE A 194 -25.89 11.46 -1.91
C PHE A 194 -26.15 10.07 -2.50
N THR A 195 -25.13 9.52 -3.14
CA THR A 195 -25.20 8.18 -3.73
C THR A 195 -24.39 7.20 -2.89
N ARG A 196 -24.84 5.95 -2.78
CA ARG A 196 -24.11 4.90 -2.08
C ARG A 196 -24.25 3.59 -2.83
N VAL A 197 -23.12 3.03 -3.26
CA VAL A 197 -23.12 1.77 -4.01
C VAL A 197 -23.65 0.59 -3.19
N LYS A 198 -24.42 -0.26 -3.86
CA LYS A 198 -24.72 -1.62 -3.45
C LYS A 198 -23.75 -2.56 -4.14
N HIS A 199 -22.99 -3.30 -3.34
CA HIS A 199 -21.99 -4.23 -3.83
C HIS A 199 -22.06 -5.53 -3.06
N GLN A 200 -21.60 -6.59 -3.70
CA GLN A 200 -21.40 -7.90 -3.10
C GLN A 200 -19.97 -8.34 -3.39
N THR A 201 -19.23 -8.65 -2.33
CA THR A 201 -17.88 -9.21 -2.46
C THR A 201 -17.96 -10.70 -2.18
N THR A 202 -17.53 -11.50 -3.14
CA THR A 202 -17.37 -12.94 -3.02
C THR A 202 -15.90 -13.30 -2.99
N CYS A 203 -15.58 -14.32 -2.21
CA CYS A 203 -14.24 -14.87 -2.07
C CYS A 203 -14.31 -16.34 -2.47
N SER A 204 -13.55 -16.74 -3.48
CA SER A 204 -13.47 -18.12 -3.93
C SER A 204 -12.01 -18.59 -3.94
N THR A 205 -11.81 -19.82 -3.48
CA THR A 205 -10.51 -20.49 -3.49
C THR A 205 -10.54 -21.56 -4.59
N PRO A 206 -9.67 -21.50 -5.61
CA PRO A 206 -9.65 -22.47 -6.70
C PRO A 206 -9.15 -23.86 -6.27
N GLY A 207 -8.50 -23.96 -5.13
CA GLY A 207 -7.80 -25.13 -4.61
C GLY A 207 -6.90 -24.66 -3.48
N GLY A 208 -6.06 -25.52 -2.90
CA GLY A 208 -4.99 -25.00 -2.05
C GLY A 208 -4.14 -26.04 -1.39
N ASP A 209 -2.84 -25.76 -1.40
CA ASP A 209 -1.83 -26.56 -0.73
C ASP A 209 -1.88 -26.34 0.78
N ARG A 210 -1.44 -27.33 1.55
CA ARG A 210 -1.36 -27.18 3.00
C ARG A 210 -0.37 -26.08 3.33
N ALA A 211 -0.79 -25.12 4.15
CA ALA A 211 0.04 -23.97 4.52
C ALA A 211 1.28 -24.38 5.35
N TYR A 212 1.20 -25.53 6.02
CA TYR A 212 2.27 -26.07 6.87
C TYR A 212 2.42 -27.57 6.59
N GLU A 213 3.64 -28.03 6.39
CA GLU A 213 3.96 -29.46 6.44
C GLU A 213 3.93 -29.94 7.90
N ALA A 214 3.35 -31.11 8.13
CA ALA A 214 2.90 -31.56 9.45
C ALA A 214 4.05 -31.84 10.44
N PHE A 215 3.97 -31.30 11.66
CA PHE A 215 4.40 -32.01 12.90
C PHE A 215 3.85 -31.34 14.19
N ASP A 216 2.83 -31.96 14.80
CA ASP A 216 2.63 -32.26 16.24
C ASP A 216 1.18 -32.71 16.45
N ARG A 217 0.95 -33.87 17.08
CA ARG A 217 -0.35 -34.58 17.15
C ARG A 217 -1.34 -33.96 18.15
N SER A 218 -1.08 -32.76 18.65
CA SER A 218 -1.77 -32.18 19.82
C SER A 218 -2.84 -31.12 19.48
N MET A 219 -3.04 -30.71 18.23
CA MET A 219 -4.02 -29.64 17.88
C MET A 219 -4.80 -29.92 16.57
N SER A 220 -6.09 -30.22 16.65
CA SER A 220 -6.91 -30.74 15.53
C SER A 220 -7.32 -29.75 14.43
N MET A 221 -6.99 -28.46 14.52
CA MET A 221 -7.38 -27.45 13.50
C MET A 221 -6.28 -27.10 12.48
N ARG A 222 -5.02 -27.51 12.70
CA ARG A 222 -3.90 -27.11 11.82
C ARG A 222 -3.84 -27.89 10.50
N ASP A 223 -4.38 -29.11 10.45
CA ASP A 223 -4.41 -29.95 9.23
C ASP A 223 -5.35 -29.42 8.13
N ALA A 224 -6.21 -28.46 8.47
CA ALA A 224 -7.17 -27.83 7.55
C ALA A 224 -6.71 -26.47 7.02
N ILE A 225 -5.55 -25.94 7.45
CA ILE A 225 -5.07 -24.64 7.01
C ILE A 225 -4.41 -24.80 5.64
N ARG A 226 -4.96 -24.10 4.65
CA ARG A 226 -4.46 -24.08 3.27
C ARG A 226 -3.95 -22.68 2.92
N CYS A 227 -2.91 -22.63 2.09
CA CYS A 227 -2.37 -21.41 1.54
C CYS A 227 -2.40 -21.55 0.01
N ASP A 228 -3.13 -20.66 -0.65
CA ASP A 228 -3.19 -20.60 -2.11
C ASP A 228 -3.67 -19.22 -2.54
N ASP A 229 -3.61 -18.98 -3.84
CA ASP A 229 -4.21 -17.80 -4.47
C ASP A 229 -5.72 -17.77 -4.21
N VAL A 230 -6.21 -16.61 -3.81
CA VAL A 230 -7.63 -16.38 -3.52
C VAL A 230 -8.19 -15.39 -4.51
N ASN A 231 -9.30 -15.76 -5.14
CA ASN A 231 -10.01 -14.88 -6.06
C ASN A 231 -11.05 -14.09 -5.27
N ILE A 232 -10.80 -12.79 -5.12
CA ILE A 232 -11.74 -11.84 -4.52
C ILE A 232 -12.43 -11.07 -5.64
N THR A 233 -13.74 -11.25 -5.78
CA THR A 233 -14.55 -10.55 -6.80
C THR A 233 -15.54 -9.64 -6.11
N THR A 234 -15.56 -8.36 -6.49
CA THR A 234 -16.59 -7.42 -6.03
C THR A 234 -17.49 -7.05 -7.21
N VAL A 235 -18.79 -7.35 -7.09
CA VAL A 235 -19.81 -7.04 -8.07
C VAL A 235 -20.67 -5.88 -7.57
N PHE A 236 -20.81 -4.85 -8.38
CA PHE A 236 -21.64 -3.69 -8.10
C PHE A 236 -23.04 -3.91 -8.71
N THR A 237 -24.06 -3.97 -7.86
CA THR A 237 -25.44 -4.32 -8.27
C THR A 237 -26.35 -3.09 -8.40
N GLY A 238 -25.88 -1.91 -8.00
CA GLY A 238 -26.62 -0.65 -8.10
C GLY A 238 -26.06 0.43 -7.16
N PHE A 239 -26.79 1.53 -7.03
CA PHE A 239 -26.47 2.66 -6.15
C PHE A 239 -27.72 3.44 -5.72
#